data_AF-A0A946JSM6-F1
#
_entry.id   AF-A0A946JSM6-F1
#
_cell.length_a   1.000
_cell.length_b   1.000
_cell.length_c   1.000
_cell.angle_alpha   90.00
_cell.angle_beta   90.00
_cell.angle_gamma   90.00
#
_symmetry.space_group_name_H-M   'P 1'
#
loop_
_entity.id
_entity.type
_entity.pdbx_description
1 polymer ?
#
loop_
_entity_poly.entity_id
_entity_poly.type
_entity_poly.pdbx_seq_one_letter_code
_entity_poly.pdbx_strand_id
1 'polypeptide(L)'
;MILRLIILSLALSCVFTQINYDYSGNILFGTINRTSDASLIKVPFRFINYKPIVEYGNFNLNSHFALELNINNEMKNNFSDKRLMTFSGSFDLRELYISWFPDDWEIKLGKQINTWGVGSTNSPLDILTPVNYYYFF
;
A
#
# COMPACT_ATOMS: atom_id res chain seq x y z
N MET A 1 25.48 -33.83 -8.15
CA MET A 1 24.93 -32.65 -7.44
C MET A 1 23.86 -31.93 -8.27
N ILE A 2 24.12 -31.64 -9.56
CA ILE A 2 23.19 -30.97 -10.49
C ILE A 2 21.83 -31.67 -10.65
N LEU A 3 21.79 -33.00 -10.80
CA LEU A 3 20.52 -33.74 -10.93
C LEU A 3 19.60 -33.57 -9.70
N ARG A 4 20.17 -33.52 -8.49
CA ARG A 4 19.40 -33.29 -7.25
C ARG A 4 18.82 -31.89 -7.19
N LEU A 5 19.57 -30.90 -7.67
CA LEU A 5 19.11 -29.51 -7.78
C LEU A 5 17.96 -29.37 -8.79
N ILE A 6 18.04 -30.05 -9.93
CA ILE A 6 16.99 -30.06 -10.94
C ILE A 6 15.71 -30.69 -10.37
N ILE A 7 15.82 -31.87 -9.74
CA ILE A 7 14.68 -32.55 -9.11
C ILE A 7 14.06 -31.68 -8.01
N LEU A 8 14.88 -31.02 -7.19
CA LEU A 8 14.40 -30.09 -6.16
C LEU A 8 13.64 -28.91 -6.77
N SER A 9 14.16 -28.33 -7.85
CA SER A 9 13.50 -27.21 -8.56
C SER A 9 12.17 -27.64 -9.19
N LEU A 10 12.07 -28.85 -9.73
CA LEU A 10 10.84 -29.39 -10.31
C LEU A 10 9.80 -29.76 -9.24
N ALA A 11 10.23 -30.31 -8.11
CA ALA A 11 9.34 -30.59 -6.99
C ALA A 11 8.77 -29.29 -6.40
N LEU A 12 9.61 -28.26 -6.31
CA LEU A 12 9.21 -26.95 -5.81
C LEU A 12 8.20 -26.28 -6.76
N SER A 13 8.41 -26.31 -8.08
CA SER A 13 7.47 -25.73 -9.03
C SER A 13 6.08 -26.38 -9.00
N CYS A 14 5.99 -27.70 -8.80
CA CYS A 14 4.72 -28.42 -8.65
C CYS A 14 3.89 -27.97 -7.44
N VAL A 15 4.50 -27.50 -6.36
CA VAL A 15 3.79 -26.99 -5.18
C VAL A 15 3.17 -25.60 -5.45
N PHE A 16 3.82 -24.79 -6.29
CA PHE A 16 3.37 -23.43 -6.60
C PHE A 16 2.33 -23.34 -7.73
N THR A 17 2.04 -24.41 -8.46
CA THR A 17 1.08 -24.36 -9.60
C THR A 17 -0.36 -24.09 -9.19
N GLN A 18 -0.72 -24.31 -7.92
CA GLN A 18 -2.06 -24.08 -7.39
C GLN A 18 -2.22 -22.70 -6.76
N ILE A 19 -1.14 -21.91 -6.69
CA ILE A 19 -1.11 -20.59 -6.07
C ILE A 19 -1.13 -19.55 -7.18
N ASN A 20 -2.20 -18.76 -7.27
CA ASN A 20 -2.21 -17.58 -8.11
C ASN A 20 -1.70 -16.39 -7.30
N TYR A 21 -0.93 -15.52 -7.96
CA TYR A 21 -0.38 -14.32 -7.35
C TYR A 21 -0.73 -13.12 -8.22
N ASP A 22 -1.62 -12.28 -7.70
CA ASP A 22 -1.97 -11.01 -8.31
C ASP A 22 -1.37 -9.88 -7.51
N TYR A 23 -0.98 -8.80 -8.20
CA TYR A 23 -0.49 -7.61 -7.53
C TYR A 23 -0.98 -6.36 -8.25
N SER A 24 -1.33 -5.36 -7.46
CA SER A 24 -1.64 -4.02 -7.95
C SER A 24 -0.94 -2.99 -7.07
N GLY A 25 -0.82 -1.76 -7.56
CA GLY A 25 -0.14 -0.72 -6.83
C GLY A 25 0.18 0.48 -7.68
N ASN A 26 0.66 1.53 -7.03
CA ASN A 26 1.10 2.74 -7.70
C ASN A 26 2.21 3.40 -6.90
N ILE A 27 3.05 4.13 -7.63
CA ILE A 27 4.09 4.99 -7.07
C ILE A 27 3.78 6.41 -7.51
N LEU A 28 3.63 7.34 -6.57
CA LEU A 28 3.39 8.75 -6.85
C LEU A 28 4.57 9.59 -6.40
N PHE A 29 5.10 10.37 -7.32
CA PHE A 29 6.09 11.39 -7.05
C PHE A 29 5.45 12.74 -7.32
N GLY A 30 5.26 13.54 -6.28
CA GLY A 30 4.62 14.85 -6.41
C GLY A 30 4.80 15.67 -5.15
N THR A 31 4.80 16.98 -5.33
CA THR A 31 4.76 17.95 -4.24
C THR A 31 3.52 18.82 -4.43
N ILE A 32 2.88 19.17 -3.32
CA ILE A 32 1.69 20.02 -3.35
C ILE A 32 2.12 21.40 -2.91
N ASN A 33 1.93 22.39 -3.78
CA ASN A 33 2.20 23.79 -3.47
C ASN A 33 0.88 24.54 -3.28
N ARG A 34 0.81 25.42 -2.28
CA ARG A 34 -0.32 26.32 -2.09
C ARG A 34 -0.42 27.28 -3.27
N THR A 35 -1.63 27.51 -3.76
CA THR A 35 -1.88 28.48 -4.84
C THR A 35 -1.71 29.92 -4.39
N SER A 36 -1.91 30.22 -3.11
CA SER A 36 -1.84 31.57 -2.55
C SER A 36 -0.42 32.15 -2.48
N ASP A 37 0.57 31.32 -2.17
CA ASP A 37 1.94 31.76 -1.89
C ASP A 37 3.02 30.83 -2.46
N ALA A 38 2.64 29.86 -3.29
CA ALA A 38 3.52 28.82 -3.84
C ALA A 38 4.30 28.00 -2.78
N SER A 39 3.91 28.08 -1.51
CA SER A 39 4.59 27.36 -0.43
C SER A 39 4.26 25.87 -0.46
N LEU A 40 5.23 25.03 -0.12
CA LEU A 40 5.05 23.58 -0.03
C LEU A 40 4.09 23.22 1.13
N ILE A 41 3.05 22.44 0.83
CA ILE A 41 2.16 21.86 1.83
C ILE A 41 2.84 20.65 2.46
N LYS A 42 3.03 20.71 3.78
CA LYS A 42 3.71 19.69 4.59
C LYS A 42 2.70 18.71 5.17
N VAL A 43 2.05 17.95 4.30
CA VAL A 43 1.19 16.84 4.72
C VAL A 43 1.89 15.51 4.41
N PRO A 44 1.67 14.46 5.23
CA PRO A 44 2.13 13.13 4.88
C PRO A 44 1.52 12.70 3.55
N PHE A 45 2.33 12.30 2.59
CA PHE A 45 1.86 11.81 1.29
C PHE A 45 2.24 10.35 1.10
N ARG A 46 1.30 9.56 0.56
CA ARG A 46 1.53 8.15 0.20
C ARG A 46 2.21 8.09 -1.15
N PHE A 47 3.49 7.73 -1.13
CA PHE A 47 4.27 7.68 -2.37
C PHE A 47 4.31 6.28 -2.97
N ILE A 48 4.07 5.22 -2.19
CA ILE A 48 3.94 3.85 -2.69
C ILE A 48 2.69 3.23 -2.06
N ASN A 49 1.85 2.62 -2.89
CA ASN A 49 0.85 1.65 -2.47
C ASN A 49 1.11 0.33 -3.20
N TYR A 50 1.05 -0.77 -2.47
CA TYR A 50 1.27 -2.11 -3.00
C TYR A 50 0.23 -3.07 -2.42
N LYS A 51 -0.48 -3.78 -3.29
CA LYS A 51 -1.64 -4.61 -2.97
C LYS A 51 -1.46 -6.00 -3.59
N PRO A 52 -0.68 -6.88 -2.96
CA PRO A 52 -0.57 -8.27 -3.39
C PRO A 52 -1.75 -9.10 -2.86
N ILE A 53 -2.21 -10.02 -3.71
CA ILE A 53 -3.25 -11.00 -3.42
C ILE A 53 -2.66 -12.37 -3.78
N VAL A 54 -2.72 -13.30 -2.84
CA VAL A 54 -2.34 -14.69 -3.04
C VAL A 54 -3.61 -15.52 -2.99
N GLU A 55 -3.91 -16.26 -4.06
CA GLU A 55 -5.10 -17.10 -4.16
C GLU A 55 -4.69 -18.58 -4.15
N TYR A 56 -5.42 -19.39 -3.40
CA TYR A 56 -5.26 -20.82 -3.33
C TYR A 56 -6.62 -21.50 -3.14
N GLY A 57 -7.14 -22.09 -4.21
CA GLY A 57 -8.48 -22.68 -4.22
C GLY A 57 -9.55 -21.64 -3.87
N ASN A 58 -10.29 -21.88 -2.78
CA ASN A 58 -11.36 -20.99 -2.31
C ASN A 58 -10.86 -19.94 -1.30
N PHE A 59 -9.55 -19.80 -1.10
CA PHE A 59 -8.96 -18.88 -0.13
C PHE A 59 -8.12 -17.81 -0.82
N ASN A 60 -8.34 -16.55 -0.44
CA ASN A 60 -7.54 -15.42 -0.88
C ASN A 60 -6.91 -14.74 0.32
N LEU A 61 -5.57 -14.66 0.35
CA LEU A 61 -4.83 -13.82 1.28
C LEU A 61 -4.66 -12.43 0.64
N ASN A 62 -5.33 -11.44 1.22
CA ASN A 62 -5.34 -10.07 0.74
C ASN A 62 -4.44 -9.22 1.63
N SER A 63 -3.50 -8.49 1.01
CA SER A 63 -2.63 -7.56 1.72
C SER A 63 -2.59 -6.21 1.02
N HIS A 64 -2.46 -5.13 1.81
CA HIS A 64 -2.31 -3.78 1.32
C HIS A 64 -1.26 -3.05 2.15
N PHE A 65 -0.14 -2.75 1.52
CA PHE A 65 0.97 -2.01 2.09
C PHE A 65 0.99 -0.59 1.51
N ALA A 66 1.26 0.39 2.36
CA ALA A 66 1.49 1.76 1.96
C ALA A 66 2.76 2.30 2.63
N LEU A 67 3.46 3.16 1.90
CA LEU A 67 4.56 3.94 2.45
C LEU A 67 4.18 5.42 2.41
N GLU A 68 4.19 6.03 3.57
CA GLU A 68 3.91 7.44 3.78
C GLU A 68 5.21 8.20 4.04
N LEU A 69 5.35 9.37 3.42
CA LEU A 69 6.45 10.29 3.67
C LEU A 69 5.91 11.57 4.28
N ASN A 70 6.43 11.92 5.45
CA ASN A 70 6.17 13.19 6.09
C ASN A 70 7.34 14.14 5.83
N ILE A 71 7.01 15.33 5.32
CA ILE A 71 7.96 16.40 5.05
C ILE A 71 8.05 17.26 6.30
N ASN A 72 9.07 17.00 7.13
CA ASN A 72 9.32 17.81 8.31
C ASN A 72 10.28 18.96 7.98
N ASN A 73 9.97 20.14 8.51
CA ASN A 73 10.79 21.33 8.36
C ASN A 73 11.81 21.48 9.49
N GLU A 74 12.21 20.38 10.12
CA GLU A 74 13.25 20.42 11.14
C GLU A 74 14.57 20.76 10.47
N MET A 75 14.91 22.04 10.52
CA MET A 75 16.20 22.59 10.13
C MET A 75 17.26 22.00 11.08
N LYS A 76 17.88 20.88 10.70
CA LYS A 76 19.10 20.44 11.38
C LYS A 76 20.24 21.38 10.98
N ASN A 77 20.56 22.31 11.88
CA ASN A 77 21.64 23.29 11.75
C ASN A 77 23.06 22.69 11.85
N ASN A 78 23.28 21.48 11.36
CA ASN A 78 24.61 20.85 11.23
C ASN A 78 24.56 20.01 9.96
N PHE A 79 25.39 20.19 8.93
CA PHE A 79 26.78 20.62 8.87
C PHE A 79 26.97 21.22 7.46
N SER A 80 27.43 22.47 7.37
CA SER A 80 27.94 23.06 6.11
C SER A 80 26.90 23.21 4.96
N ASP A 81 26.03 24.20 5.10
CA ASP A 81 25.48 25.01 4.00
C ASP A 81 24.68 24.32 2.88
N LYS A 82 23.96 23.25 3.21
CA LYS A 82 22.96 22.66 2.30
C LYS A 82 21.62 22.51 3.00
N ARG A 83 20.64 23.34 2.58
CA ARG A 83 19.24 23.28 3.00
C ARG A 83 18.60 21.98 2.48
N LEU A 84 18.80 20.86 3.17
CA LEU A 84 18.14 19.59 2.87
C LEU A 84 16.82 19.49 3.63
N MET A 85 15.73 19.25 2.90
CA MET A 85 14.46 18.82 3.50
C MET A 85 14.67 17.42 4.11
N THR A 86 14.25 17.24 5.36
CA THR A 86 14.29 15.93 6.02
C THR A 86 12.95 15.23 5.82
N PHE A 87 12.98 14.02 5.28
CA PHE A 87 11.80 13.17 5.14
C PHE A 87 11.77 12.15 6.27
N SER A 88 10.63 12.00 6.94
CA SER A 88 10.37 10.90 7.86
C SER A 88 9.41 9.92 7.17
N GLY A 89 9.83 8.67 7.00
CA GLY A 89 9.01 7.64 6.35
C GLY A 89 8.32 6.75 7.36
N SER A 90 7.03 6.47 7.16
CA SER A 90 6.26 5.47 7.90
C SER A 90 5.73 4.38 6.97
N PHE A 91 5.96 3.13 7.35
CA PHE A 91 5.38 1.98 6.67
C PHE A 91 4.06 1.62 7.34
N ASP A 92 3.00 1.51 6.55
CA ASP A 92 1.65 1.23 7.00
C ASP A 92 1.11 -0.05 6.34
N LEU A 93 0.82 -1.06 7.18
CA LEU A 93 0.09 -2.25 6.76
C LEU A 93 -1.42 -1.94 6.88
N ARG A 94 -2.01 -1.53 5.78
CA ARG A 94 -3.39 -1.04 5.72
C ARG A 94 -4.39 -2.17 5.89
N GLU A 95 -4.21 -3.23 5.14
CA GLU A 95 -5.11 -4.38 5.11
C GLU A 95 -4.27 -5.66 5.13
N LEU A 96 -4.72 -6.62 5.94
CA LEU A 96 -4.20 -7.98 5.98
C LEU A 96 -5.34 -8.86 6.44
N TYR A 97 -5.97 -9.56 5.51
CA TYR A 97 -7.11 -10.42 5.79
C TYR A 97 -7.16 -11.62 4.85
N ILE A 98 -7.82 -12.67 5.31
CA ILE A 98 -8.11 -13.86 4.54
C ILE A 98 -9.58 -13.78 4.13
N SER A 99 -9.84 -14.02 2.86
CA SER A 99 -11.19 -14.23 2.32
C SER A 99 -11.35 -15.71 1.99
N TRP A 100 -12.43 -16.30 2.46
CA TRP A 100 -12.83 -17.66 2.12
C TRP A 100 -14.16 -17.63 1.39
N PHE A 101 -14.23 -18.34 0.26
CA PHE A 101 -15.39 -18.42 -0.60
C PHE A 101 -16.01 -19.84 -0.58
N PRO A 102 -16.80 -20.20 0.44
CA PRO A 102 -17.60 -21.43 0.40
C PRO A 102 -18.88 -21.20 -0.42
N ASP A 103 -19.03 -21.94 -1.51
CA ASP A 103 -20.18 -21.86 -2.44
C ASP A 103 -20.47 -20.40 -2.86
N ASP A 104 -21.63 -19.85 -2.48
CA ASP A 104 -22.06 -18.47 -2.79
C ASP A 104 -21.78 -17.46 -1.65
N TRP A 105 -20.99 -17.84 -0.65
CA TRP A 105 -20.71 -17.02 0.52
C TRP A 105 -19.29 -16.47 0.46
N GLU A 106 -19.08 -15.32 1.11
CA GLU A 106 -17.76 -14.74 1.31
C GLU A 106 -17.56 -14.45 2.80
N ILE A 107 -16.54 -15.07 3.39
CA ILE A 107 -16.17 -14.90 4.79
C ILE A 107 -14.80 -14.23 4.85
N LYS A 108 -14.73 -13.04 5.46
CA LYS A 108 -13.48 -12.27 5.61
C LYS A 108 -13.04 -12.24 7.07
N LEU A 109 -11.77 -12.54 7.31
CA LEU A 109 -11.18 -12.52 8.65
C LEU A 109 -9.83 -11.79 8.61
N GLY A 110 -9.74 -10.70 9.37
CA GLY A 110 -8.50 -9.94 9.55
C GLY A 110 -8.72 -8.43 9.59
N LYS A 111 -7.64 -7.68 9.38
CA LYS A 111 -7.67 -6.22 9.29
C LYS A 111 -8.06 -5.82 7.87
N GLN A 112 -9.23 -5.21 7.72
CA GLN A 112 -9.73 -4.71 6.44
C GLN A 112 -10.30 -3.30 6.62
N ILE A 113 -10.21 -2.48 5.58
CA ILE A 113 -10.88 -1.19 5.54
C ILE A 113 -12.31 -1.40 5.03
N ASN A 114 -13.30 -1.16 5.91
CA ASN A 114 -14.71 -1.21 5.54
C ASN A 114 -15.20 0.15 5.04
N THR A 115 -15.95 0.15 3.93
CA THR A 115 -16.56 1.34 3.35
C THR A 115 -18.08 1.26 3.57
N TRP A 116 -18.68 2.33 4.09
CA TRP A 116 -20.12 2.37 4.41
C TRP A 116 -20.93 2.90 3.21
N GLY A 117 -20.64 2.38 2.03
CA GLY A 117 -21.28 2.75 0.77
C GLY A 117 -20.54 3.81 -0.05
N VAL A 118 -21.12 4.14 -1.21
CA VAL A 118 -20.52 4.93 -2.31
C VAL A 118 -20.11 6.35 -1.90
N GLY A 119 -20.76 6.92 -0.87
CA GLY A 119 -20.41 8.23 -0.33
C GLY A 119 -19.05 8.25 0.36
N SER A 120 -18.67 7.16 1.03
CA SER A 120 -17.39 7.06 1.76
C SER A 120 -16.18 6.79 0.87
N THR A 121 -16.39 6.21 -0.32
CA THR A 121 -15.35 5.90 -1.31
C THR A 121 -15.17 6.97 -2.37
N ASN A 122 -16.16 7.85 -2.59
CA ASN A 122 -16.13 8.77 -3.72
C ASN A 122 -16.48 10.22 -3.36
N SER A 123 -16.66 10.54 -2.06
CA SER A 123 -16.95 11.91 -1.64
C SER A 123 -15.71 12.80 -1.78
N PRO A 124 -15.83 13.92 -2.53
CA PRO A 124 -14.79 14.92 -2.64
C PRO A 124 -14.34 15.54 -1.31
N LEU A 125 -15.26 15.53 -0.34
CA LEU A 125 -15.12 16.24 0.91
C LEU A 125 -14.52 15.36 2.01
N ASP A 126 -14.38 14.05 1.74
CA ASP A 126 -14.01 13.05 2.73
C ASP A 126 -12.50 12.70 2.70
N ILE A 127 -11.69 13.75 2.84
CA ILE A 127 -10.22 13.74 2.71
C ILE A 127 -9.52 13.03 3.88
N LEU A 128 -10.25 12.82 4.99
CA LEU A 128 -9.71 12.24 6.24
C LEU A 128 -10.16 10.79 6.46
N THR A 129 -10.68 10.11 5.44
CA THR A 129 -11.00 8.68 5.59
C THR A 129 -9.81 7.77 5.33
N PRO A 130 -9.82 6.55 5.89
CA PRO A 130 -8.89 5.50 5.52
C PRO A 130 -8.96 5.11 4.03
N VAL A 131 -10.01 5.51 3.33
CA VAL A 131 -10.29 5.08 1.95
C VAL A 131 -9.79 6.14 0.98
N ASN A 132 -10.12 7.41 1.24
CA ASN A 132 -9.80 8.56 0.40
C ASN A 132 -8.77 9.46 1.06
N TYR A 133 -7.54 8.97 1.15
CA TYR A 133 -6.43 9.77 1.66
C TYR A 133 -5.93 10.69 0.55
N TYR A 134 -6.32 11.97 0.61
CA TYR A 134 -5.86 13.06 -0.27
C TYR A 134 -6.16 12.87 -1.78
N TYR A 135 -7.42 12.57 -2.13
CA TYR A 135 -7.83 12.40 -3.53
C TYR A 135 -7.93 13.72 -4.33
N PHE A 136 -8.13 14.85 -3.65
CA PHE A 136 -7.88 16.18 -4.23
C PHE A 136 -6.43 16.43 -3.95
N PHE A 137 -5.57 16.52 -4.96
CA PHE A 137 -4.56 17.58 -5.19
C PHE A 137 -3.75 17.18 -6.44
#